data_AF-A0AAW3Q447-F1
#
_entry.id   AF-A0AAW3Q447-F1
#
_cell.length_a   1.000
_cell.length_b   1.000
_cell.length_c   1.000
_cell.angle_alpha   90.00
_cell.angle_beta   90.00
_cell.angle_gamma   90.00
#
_symmetry.space_group_name_H-M   'P 1'
#
loop_
_entity.id
_entity.type
_entity.pdbx_description
1 polymer ?
#
loop_
_entity_poly.entity_id
_entity_poly.type
_entity_poly.pdbx_seq_one_letter_code
_entity_poly.pdbx_strand_id
1 'polypeptide(L)' 'MQNANTPGASAVDPAQRAEASIRDDGPSADCPVPVNPPVRFGVLQGQAWIADDFDAPLPDDLLDAFEGR' A
#
# COMPACT_ATOMS: atom_id res chain seq x y z
N MET A 1 -11.67 2.23 -28.44
CA MET A 1 -11.60 3.48 -27.65
C MET A 1 -12.34 3.25 -26.33
N GLN A 2 -11.61 2.91 -25.26
CA GLN A 2 -12.17 2.74 -23.91
C GLN A 2 -12.00 4.07 -23.16
N ASN A 3 -13.10 4.56 -22.60
CA ASN A 3 -13.24 5.80 -21.87
C ASN A 3 -12.79 5.62 -20.41
N ALA A 4 -11.81 6.42 -19.97
CA ALA A 4 -11.31 6.40 -18.61
C ALA A 4 -12.34 6.95 -17.62
N ASN A 5 -12.65 6.17 -16.58
CA ASN A 5 -13.44 6.62 -15.45
C ASN A 5 -12.50 7.24 -14.40
N THR A 6 -12.45 8.57 -14.34
CA THR A 6 -11.86 9.31 -13.20
C THR A 6 -12.88 9.44 -12.07
N PRO A 7 -12.62 8.96 -10.84
CA PRO A 7 -13.46 9.30 -9.71
C PRO A 7 -13.25 10.78 -9.37
N GLY A 8 -14.35 11.54 -9.32
CA GLY A 8 -14.36 12.97 -9.08
C GLY A 8 -13.66 13.37 -7.78
N ALA A 9 -12.88 14.44 -7.87
CA ALA A 9 -12.31 15.14 -6.72
C ALA A 9 -13.44 15.58 -5.78
N SER A 10 -13.55 14.93 -4.63
CA SER A 10 -14.45 15.38 -3.56
C SER A 10 -13.83 16.62 -2.92
N ALA A 11 -14.49 17.76 -3.05
CA ALA A 11 -14.13 19.01 -2.40
C ALA A 11 -14.22 18.83 -0.89
N VAL A 12 -13.11 19.01 -0.18
CA VAL A 12 -13.05 18.91 1.29
C VAL A 12 -13.62 20.20 1.89
N ASP A 13 -14.64 20.07 2.74
CA ASP A 13 -15.32 21.18 3.42
C ASP A 13 -14.41 21.84 4.49
N PRO A 14 -14.12 23.16 4.42
CA PRO A 14 -13.30 23.85 5.40
C PRO A 14 -13.91 23.93 6.82
N ALA A 15 -15.16 23.50 7.01
CA ALA A 15 -15.81 23.45 8.32
C ALA A 15 -15.32 22.30 9.23
N GLN A 16 -14.52 21.36 8.73
CA GLN A 16 -13.98 20.24 9.55
C GLN A 16 -12.73 20.60 10.36
N ARG A 17 -12.45 21.88 10.59
CA ARG A 17 -11.43 22.29 11.56
C ARG A 17 -11.96 22.07 12.99
N ALA A 18 -12.12 20.80 13.37
CA ALA A 18 -12.47 20.40 14.72
C ALA A 18 -11.24 20.59 15.60
N GLU A 19 -11.27 21.67 16.38
CA GLU A 19 -10.43 21.95 17.52
C GLU A 19 -10.29 20.70 18.40
N ALA A 20 -9.11 20.08 18.44
CA ALA A 20 -8.85 18.94 19.30
C ALA A 20 -8.69 19.44 20.75
N SER A 21 -9.79 19.51 21.50
CA SER A 21 -9.72 19.63 22.96
C SER A 21 -9.20 18.30 23.52
N ILE A 22 -7.89 18.25 23.79
CA ILE A 22 -7.29 17.19 24.60
C ILE A 22 -7.91 17.29 26.00
N ARG A 23 -8.80 16.37 26.34
CA ARG A 23 -9.18 16.13 27.73
C ARG A 23 -8.09 15.26 28.33
N ASP A 24 -7.43 15.76 29.37
CA ASP A 24 -6.59 14.93 30.25
C ASP A 24 -7.49 13.91 30.95
N ASP A 25 -7.59 12.70 30.39
CA ASP A 25 -8.10 11.54 31.09
C ASP A 25 -6.89 10.79 31.65
N GLY A 26 -6.85 10.65 32.98
CA GLY A 26 -5.78 9.97 33.70
C GLY A 26 -5.63 8.51 33.26
N PRO A 27 -4.55 7.81 33.66
CA PRO A 27 -4.21 6.51 33.10
C PRO A 27 -5.30 5.47 33.39
N SER A 28 -6.14 5.21 32.38
CA SER A 28 -6.98 4.03 32.30
C SER A 28 -6.08 2.84 31.96
N ALA A 29 -5.44 2.31 32.99
CA ALA A 29 -4.88 0.97 32.94
C ALA A 29 -6.06 -0.01 32.73
N ASP A 30 -5.88 -0.95 31.80
CA ASP A 30 -6.78 -2.09 31.53
C ASP A 30 -7.69 -2.00 30.29
N CYS A 31 -7.27 -1.32 29.22
CA CYS A 31 -7.69 -1.75 27.88
C CYS A 31 -6.66 -2.76 27.33
N PRO A 32 -7.00 -4.06 27.17
CA PRO A 32 -6.13 -4.99 26.48
C PRO A 32 -6.03 -4.58 25.01
N VAL A 33 -4.93 -3.90 24.68
CA VAL A 33 -4.60 -3.57 23.30
C VAL A 33 -4.37 -4.91 22.57
N PRO A 34 -5.05 -5.17 21.44
CA PRO A 34 -4.78 -6.36 20.65
C PRO A 34 -3.32 -6.35 20.21
N VAL A 35 -2.52 -7.23 20.81
CA VAL A 35 -1.13 -7.43 20.41
C VAL A 35 -1.13 -8.18 19.09
N ASN A 36 -0.77 -7.47 18.02
CA ASN A 36 -0.60 -8.13 16.72
C ASN A 36 0.59 -9.08 16.83
N PRO A 37 0.46 -10.36 16.43
CA PRO A 37 1.59 -11.28 16.46
C PRO A 37 2.75 -10.74 15.62
N PRO A 38 4.00 -11.00 16.01
CA PRO A 38 5.16 -10.56 15.26
C PRO A 38 5.14 -11.14 13.84
N VAL A 39 5.41 -10.29 12.86
CA VAL A 39 5.49 -10.69 11.44
C VAL A 39 6.66 -11.66 11.26
N ARG A 40 6.38 -12.81 10.63
CA ARG A 40 7.39 -13.82 10.29
C ARG A 40 7.86 -13.63 8.84
N PHE A 41 9.09 -13.17 8.66
CA PHE A 41 9.73 -13.07 7.35
C PHE A 41 10.38 -14.41 6.92
N GLY A 42 10.69 -14.54 5.63
CA GLY A 42 11.47 -15.68 5.12
C GLY A 42 10.72 -17.02 5.03
N VAL A 43 9.39 -17.03 5.18
CA VAL A 43 8.58 -18.25 5.10
C VAL A 43 8.65 -18.97 3.74
N LEU A 44 9.12 -18.29 2.70
CA LEU A 44 9.32 -18.84 1.34
C LEU A 44 10.80 -18.81 0.90
N GLN A 45 11.75 -18.72 1.85
CA GLN A 45 13.17 -18.67 1.50
C GLN A 45 13.59 -19.90 0.69
N GLY A 46 14.26 -19.68 -0.44
CA GLY A 46 14.71 -20.74 -1.35
C GLY A 46 13.61 -21.41 -2.18
N GLN A 47 12.35 -20.94 -2.09
CA GLN A 47 11.25 -21.43 -2.94
C GLN A 47 11.10 -20.64 -4.24
N ALA A 48 11.78 -19.50 -4.36
CA ALA A 48 11.85 -18.75 -5.60
C ALA A 48 12.90 -19.35 -6.53
N TRP A 49 12.54 -19.50 -7.80
CA TRP A 49 13.47 -19.81 -8.89
C TRP A 49 13.66 -18.56 -9.75
N ILE A 50 14.91 -18.26 -10.08
CA ILE A 50 15.28 -17.18 -10.98
C ILE A 50 15.79 -17.85 -12.27
N ALA A 51 15.30 -17.39 -13.41
CA ALA A 51 15.73 -17.90 -14.70
C ALA A 51 17.18 -17.48 -14.99
N ASP A 52 17.94 -18.30 -15.72
CA ASP A 52 19.35 -18.05 -16.03
C ASP A 52 19.56 -16.76 -16.86
N ASP A 53 18.52 -16.34 -17.57
CA ASP A 53 18.47 -15.16 -18.43
C ASP A 53 17.75 -13.97 -17.78
N PHE A 54 17.53 -13.97 -16.47
CA PHE A 54 16.81 -12.88 -15.80
C PHE A 54 17.40 -11.48 -16.05
N ASP A 55 18.72 -11.39 -16.19
CA ASP A 55 19.42 -10.14 -16.50
C ASP A 55 19.48 -9.82 -18.00
N ALA A 56 18.92 -10.68 -18.86
CA ALA A 56 18.82 -10.43 -20.29
C ALA A 56 17.84 -9.28 -20.57
N PRO A 57 18.02 -8.55 -21.69
CA PRO A 57 17.04 -7.54 -22.09
C PRO A 57 15.65 -8.16 -22.30
N LEU A 58 14.61 -7.39 -21.99
CA LEU A 58 13.24 -7.80 -22.29
C LEU A 58 13.04 -7.88 -23.82
N PRO A 59 12.24 -8.84 -24.31
CA PRO A 59 11.80 -8.88 -25.71
C PRO A 59 11.07 -7.59 -26.12
N ASP A 60 11.26 -7.15 -27.36
CA ASP A 60 10.72 -5.87 -27.87
C ASP A 60 9.20 -5.75 -27.69
N ASP A 61 8.46 -6.83 -27.96
CA ASP A 61 6.99 -6.88 -27.82
C ASP A 61 6.53 -6.70 -26.37
N LEU A 62 7.29 -7.29 -25.44
CA LEU A 62 7.01 -7.19 -24.00
C LEU A 62 7.42 -5.81 -23.47
N LEU A 63 8.52 -5.27 -23.97
CA LEU A 63 8.99 -3.93 -23.64
C LEU A 63 8.00 -2.85 -24.12
N ASP A 64 7.50 -2.96 -25.36
CA ASP A 64 6.49 -2.05 -25.91
C ASP A 64 5.19 -2.10 -25.07
N ALA A 65 4.76 -3.28 -24.65
CA ALA A 65 3.60 -3.43 -23.77
C ALA A 65 3.80 -2.79 -22.39
N PHE A 66 5.03 -2.80 -21.86
CA PHE A 66 5.37 -2.15 -20.60
C PHE A 66 5.47 -0.62 -20.74
N GLU A 67 6.06 -0.14 -21.84
CA GLU A 67 6.24 1.28 -22.14
C GLU A 67 4.99 1.95 -22.73
N GLY A 68 3.99 1.17 -23.16
CA GLY A 68 2.74 1.65 -23.74
C GLY A 68 2.90 2.27 -25.13
N ARG A 69 3.85 1.74 -25.93
CA ARG A 69 4.09 2.17 -27.32
C ARG A 69 3.25 1.39 -28.33
#